data_AF-A0A967GZ94-F1
#
_entry.id   AF-A0A967GZ94-F1
#
_cell.length_a   1.000
_cell.length_b   1.000
_cell.length_c   1.000
_cell.angle_alpha   90.00
_cell.angle_beta   90.00
_cell.angle_gamma   90.00
#
_symmetry.space_group_name_H-M   'P 1'
#
loop_
_entity.id
_entity.type
_entity.pdbx_description
1 polymer ?
#
loop_
_entity_poly.entity_id
_entity_poly.type
_entity_poly.pdbx_seq_one_letter_code
_entity_poly.pdbx_strand_id
1 'polypeptide(L)' 'MQTLHSAIGSLLDHTHATGSRTHRGLTLVPLFAPTSENPPYISLSEALKHEGFLVTEVSEGGSVPDLLVTNKTP' A
#
# COMPACT_ATOMS: atom_id res chain seq x y z
N MET A 1 -8.95 -13.00 -9.08
CA MET A 1 -9.28 -12.11 -7.94
C MET A 1 -9.13 -12.93 -6.66
N GLN A 2 -8.14 -12.64 -5.81
CA GLN A 2 -7.96 -13.37 -4.56
C GLN A 2 -9.04 -12.94 -3.56
N THR A 3 -9.55 -13.89 -2.78
CA THR A 3 -10.45 -13.59 -1.65
C THR A 3 -9.63 -13.18 -0.43
N LEU A 4 -10.22 -12.44 0.51
CA LEU A 4 -9.55 -12.05 1.75
C LEU A 4 -8.98 -13.28 2.50
N HIS A 5 -9.73 -14.38 2.50
CA HIS A 5 -9.32 -15.63 3.15
C HIS A 5 -8.05 -16.23 2.52
N SER A 6 -7.97 -16.28 1.18
CA SER A 6 -6.79 -16.77 0.47
C SER A 6 -5.57 -15.85 0.65
N ALA A 7 -5.77 -14.54 0.72
CA ALA A 7 -4.68 -13.58 0.91
C ALA A 7 -4.09 -13.69 2.33
N ILE A 8 -4.94 -13.85 3.35
CA ILE A 8 -4.49 -14.08 4.73
C ILE A 8 -3.73 -15.41 4.84
N GLY A 9 -4.27 -16.49 4.26
CA GLY A 9 -3.58 -17.80 4.25
C GLY A 9 -2.20 -17.69 3.62
N SER A 10 -2.10 -17.10 2.43
CA SER A 10 -0.83 -16.88 1.75
C SER A 10 0.16 -16.05 2.57
N LEU A 11 -0.28 -15.00 3.27
CA LEU A 11 0.61 -14.20 4.12
C LEU A 11 1.16 -15.01 5.29
N LEU A 12 0.30 -15.80 5.95
CA LEU A 12 0.69 -16.63 7.08
C LEU A 12 1.67 -17.73 6.66
N ASP A 13 1.47 -18.34 5.49
CA ASP A 13 2.36 -19.38 4.95
C ASP A 13 3.80 -18.89 4.71
N HIS A 14 3.96 -17.59 4.46
CA HIS A 14 5.27 -16.96 4.25
C HIS A 14 5.80 -16.24 5.50
N THR A 15 5.01 -16.20 6.57
CA THR A 15 5.43 -15.61 7.84
C THR A 15 6.34 -16.58 8.57
N HIS A 16 7.52 -16.12 8.98
CA HIS A 16 8.46 -16.87 9.78
C HIS A 16 8.84 -16.11 11.05
N ALA A 17 9.02 -16.85 12.13
CA ALA A 17 9.59 -16.30 13.35
C ALA A 17 11.11 -16.22 13.23
N THR A 18 11.67 -15.14 13.74
CA THR A 18 13.12 -15.07 14.01
C THR A 18 13.38 -15.36 15.48
N GLY A 19 14.66 -15.42 15.88
CA GLY A 19 15.05 -15.68 17.26
C GLY A 19 14.29 -14.79 18.26
N SER A 20 14.02 -15.34 19.45
CA SER A 20 13.26 -14.65 20.48
C SER A 20 14.15 -13.83 21.43
N ARG A 21 13.55 -12.83 22.09
CA ARG A 21 14.20 -12.04 23.14
C ARG A 21 13.31 -11.98 24.36
N THR A 22 13.84 -12.40 25.51
CA THR A 22 13.12 -12.37 26.79
C THR A 22 13.69 -11.30 27.70
N HIS A 23 12.83 -10.47 28.27
CA HIS A 23 13.18 -9.48 29.30
C HIS A 23 12.07 -9.40 30.36
N ARG A 24 12.43 -9.53 31.64
CA ARG A 24 11.50 -9.47 32.80
C ARG A 24 10.27 -10.38 32.66
N GLY A 25 10.47 -11.59 32.14
CA GLY A 25 9.39 -12.57 31.95
C GLY A 25 8.52 -12.32 30.71
N LEU A 26 8.80 -11.29 29.90
CA LEU A 26 8.14 -11.06 28.62
C LEU A 26 9.04 -11.51 27.47
N THR A 27 8.50 -12.33 26.58
CA THR A 27 9.21 -12.83 25.39
C THR A 27 8.65 -12.17 24.14
N LEU A 28 9.52 -11.49 23.40
CA LEU A 28 9.27 -10.96 22.07
C LEU A 28 9.71 -12.00 21.03
N VAL A 29 8.81 -12.37 20.13
CA VAL A 29 9.10 -13.20 18.95
C VAL A 29 8.77 -12.36 17.72
N PRO A 30 9.78 -11.81 17.03
CA PRO A 30 9.52 -11.04 15.82
C PRO A 30 9.05 -11.96 14.69
N LEU A 31 7.93 -11.59 14.07
CA LEU A 31 7.38 -12.26 12.89
C LEU A 31 7.72 -11.42 11.66
N PHE A 32 8.30 -12.07 10.67
CA PHE A 32 8.62 -11.45 9.39
C PHE A 32 7.92 -12.22 8.29
N ALA A 33 7.39 -11.51 7.30
CA ALA A 33 6.94 -12.09 6.04
C ALA A 33 7.75 -11.43 4.93
N PRO A 34 8.15 -12.17 3.88
CA PRO A 34 8.70 -11.56 2.67
C PRO A 34 7.63 -10.66 2.07
N THR A 35 7.80 -9.36 2.23
CA THR A 35 7.02 -8.36 1.51
C THR A 35 7.70 -8.12 0.18
N SER A 36 6.92 -7.79 -0.86
CA SER A 36 7.48 -7.22 -2.07
C SER A 36 8.35 -6.02 -1.69
N GLU A 37 9.59 -5.96 -2.20
CA GLU A 37 10.48 -4.80 -2.05
C GLU A 37 9.81 -3.52 -2.57
N ASN A 38 8.91 -3.67 -3.55
CA ASN A 38 8.10 -2.60 -4.08
C ASN A 38 6.80 -2.48 -3.28
N PRO A 39 6.51 -1.32 -2.68
CA PRO A 39 5.18 -1.07 -2.11
C PRO A 39 4.12 -1.24 -3.20
N PRO A 40 2.91 -1.74 -2.87
CA PRO A 40 1.81 -1.86 -3.82
C PRO A 40 1.16 -0.51 -4.16
N TYR A 41 1.90 0.58 -3.96
CA TYR A 41 1.50 1.95 -4.18
C TYR A 41 2.73 2.75 -4.59
N ILE A 42 2.50 3.79 -5.39
CA ILE A 42 3.51 4.81 -5.71
C ILE A 42 3.08 6.13 -5.08
N SER A 43 4.04 7.03 -4.84
CA SER A 43 3.74 8.39 -4.39
C SER A 43 2.95 9.16 -5.45
N LEU A 44 2.18 10.17 -5.01
CA LEU A 44 1.50 11.08 -5.94
C LEU A 44 2.49 11.73 -6.93
N SER A 45 3.68 12.09 -6.47
CA SER A 45 4.73 12.66 -7.32
C SER A 45 5.20 11.69 -8.41
N GLU A 46 5.30 10.39 -8.11
CA GLU A 46 5.61 9.37 -9.11
C GLU A 46 4.43 9.16 -10.06
N ALA A 47 3.20 9.10 -9.55
CA ALA A 47 2.00 8.93 -10.36
C ALA A 47 1.79 10.08 -11.35
N LEU A 48 2.05 11.33 -10.92
CA LEU A 48 2.01 12.51 -11.79
C LEU A 48 3.10 12.47 -12.87
N LYS A 49 4.33 12.03 -12.54
CA LYS A 49 5.43 11.89 -13.52
C LYS A 49 5.14 10.85 -14.59
N HIS A 50 4.42 9.78 -14.24
CA HIS A 50 4.07 8.70 -15.14
C HIS A 50 2.75 8.93 -15.90
N GLU A 51 2.15 10.13 -15.79
CA GLU A 51 0.83 10.45 -16.36
C GLU A 51 -0.29 9.49 -15.89
N GLY A 52 -0.04 8.76 -14.80
CA GLY A 52 -0.97 7.81 -14.19
C GLY A 52 -2.01 8.47 -13.29
N PHE A 53 -1.82 9.75 -12.94
CA PHE A 53 -2.77 10.51 -12.12
C PHE A 53 -3.07 11.86 -12.77
N LEU A 54 -4.35 12.17 -12.92
CA LEU A 54 -4.81 13.39 -13.56
C LEU A 54 -5.82 14.12 -12.66
N VAL A 55 -5.61 15.42 -12.48
CA VAL A 55 -6.55 16.32 -11.83
C VAL A 55 -6.98 17.37 -12.85
N THR A 56 -8.28 17.45 -13.15
CA THR A 56 -8.83 18.45 -14.06
C THR A 56 -9.88 19.29 -13.35
N GLU A 57 -9.86 20.59 -13.62
CA GLU A 57 -10.96 21.47 -13.26
C GLU A 57 -12.22 21.02 -14.01
N VAL A 58 -13.35 20.98 -13.30
CA VAL A 58 -14.64 20.62 -13.90
C VAL A 58 -15.41 21.87 -14.38
N SER A 59 -15.12 23.04 -13.81
CA SER A 59 -15.71 24.33 -14.18
C SER A 59 -14.76 25.19 -15.03
N GLU A 60 -15.27 26.12 -15.84
CA GLU A 60 -14.45 27.14 -16.53
C GLU A 60 -14.50 28.52 -15.83
N GLY A 61 -15.03 28.55 -14.60
CA GLY A 61 -15.42 29.78 -13.90
C GLY A 61 -14.28 30.53 -13.20
N GLY A 62 -13.04 30.03 -13.23
CA GLY A 62 -11.89 30.66 -12.56
C GLY A 62 -11.92 30.60 -11.01
N SER A 63 -12.94 29.95 -10.46
CA SER A 63 -12.94 29.39 -9.10
C SER A 63 -13.23 27.92 -9.26
N VAL A 64 -12.44 27.07 -8.61
CA VAL A 64 -12.53 25.60 -8.71
C VAL A 64 -13.29 25.07 -7.50
N PRO A 65 -14.63 25.03 -7.49
CA PRO A 65 -15.38 24.40 -6.41
C PRO A 65 -15.26 22.88 -6.45
N ASP A 66 -15.10 22.28 -7.65
CA ASP A 66 -15.11 20.84 -7.87
C ASP A 66 -13.94 20.38 -8.74
N LEU A 67 -13.31 19.27 -8.34
CA LEU A 67 -12.19 18.64 -9.05
C LEU A 67 -12.54 17.22 -9.47
N LEU A 68 -12.22 16.87 -10.72
CA LEU A 68 -12.26 15.48 -11.18
C LEU A 68 -10.86 14.89 -11.04
N VAL A 69 -10.79 13.79 -10.30
CA VAL A 69 -9.57 13.00 -10.13
C VAL A 69 -9.71 11.70 -10.89
N THR A 70 -8.77 11.42 -11.79
CA THR A 70 -8.66 10.12 -12.47
C THR A 70 -7.33 9.47 -12.12
N ASN A 71 -7.38 8.29 -11.52
CA ASN A 71 -6.20 7.46 -11.25
C ASN A 71 -6.19 6.27 -12.22
N LYS A 72 -5.19 6.26 -13.11
CA LYS A 72 -4.89 5.23 -14.11
C LYS A 72 -3.57 4.51 -13.81
N THR A 73 -2.98 4.73 -12.63
CA THR A 73 -1.81 3.97 -12.19
C THR A 73 -2.17 2.48 -12.14
N PRO A 74 -1.34 1.59 -12.75
CA PRO A 74 -1.61 0.16 -12.81
C PRO A 74 -1.64 -0.52 -11.43
#